data_AF-A0A972QK31-F1
#
_entry.id   AF-A0A972QK31-F1
#
_cell.length_a   1.000
_cell.length_b   1.000
_cell.length_c   1.000
_cell.angle_alpha   90.00
_cell.angle_beta   90.00
_cell.angle_gamma   90.00
#
_symmetry.space_group_name_H-M   'P 1'
#
loop_
_entity.id
_entity.type
_entity.pdbx_description
1 polymer ?
#
loop_
_entity_poly.entity_id
_entity_poly.type
_entity_poly.pdbx_seq_one_letter_code
_entity_poly.pdbx_strand_id
1 'polypeptide(L)'
;MKKALTTVCLAMCISFSCIMLLHSEDTAADYEHQETNDLVTRVKDAAKLIGSKGEAAFSELKKEGSPWKEGKKYVFVLDTDGNMLVHPDSALEGTNQMGLKDQEGKMFVKGLIEKVTGTPGKEEGWFHYQWPEPGSIFSKWKTTFAKRVKTPSGNIYVVCSGLYNIPMEKAFIIDTVNAAVALIEKEGTAAFPAIRDAANQFIYQDTYVFVDNPDGIELVNPAFTEVEGTSLWDYQDEEGKYFTRELIELALTKGSGWVNYLWPKPGQTKQSRKYTYVKKATYGDEVFIAGAGSYLESKIEETTKKLKVLELKSGKKIAAEVIRESKDSVYLALPAGTMQVSYPRSNIKNIRKPTDEELQKIRASLEKTQKQKEKEVTESSEGDLL
;
A
#
# COMPACT_ATOMS: atom_id res chain seq x y z
N MET A 1 -6.92 -74.88 -34.35
CA MET A 1 -6.09 -73.83 -34.99
C MET A 1 -6.88 -72.52 -35.03
N LYS A 2 -6.35 -71.48 -34.37
CA LYS A 2 -6.37 -70.03 -34.68
C LYS A 2 -7.63 -69.43 -35.36
N LYS A 3 -8.33 -68.50 -34.67
CA LYS A 3 -8.34 -67.01 -34.84
C LYS A 3 -8.98 -66.56 -36.18
N ALA A 4 -9.87 -65.57 -36.27
CA ALA A 4 -9.83 -64.27 -35.60
C ALA A 4 -11.21 -63.57 -35.55
N LEU A 5 -11.40 -62.83 -34.45
CA LEU A 5 -12.35 -61.74 -34.24
C LEU A 5 -12.10 -60.61 -35.25
N THR A 6 -13.16 -60.01 -35.79
CA THR A 6 -13.08 -58.69 -36.43
C THR A 6 -14.07 -57.77 -35.70
N THR A 7 -13.53 -56.97 -34.79
CA THR A 7 -14.25 -55.93 -34.06
C THR A 7 -14.37 -54.70 -34.94
N VAL A 8 -15.60 -54.24 -35.16
CA VAL A 8 -15.92 -52.95 -35.77
C VAL A 8 -15.73 -51.86 -34.71
N CYS A 9 -14.70 -51.03 -34.85
CA CYS A 9 -14.52 -49.82 -34.03
C CYS A 9 -15.30 -48.66 -34.66
N LEU A 10 -16.38 -48.26 -33.99
CA LEU A 10 -17.10 -47.01 -34.23
C LEU A 10 -16.31 -45.85 -33.60
N ALA A 11 -15.67 -45.02 -34.42
CA ALA A 11 -14.99 -43.82 -33.96
C ALA A 11 -16.02 -42.71 -33.65
N MET A 12 -16.31 -42.51 -32.36
CA MET A 12 -17.01 -41.31 -31.87
C MET A 12 -16.01 -40.15 -31.79
N CYS A 13 -16.12 -39.19 -32.71
CA CYS A 13 -15.50 -37.88 -32.58
C CYS A 13 -16.20 -37.09 -31.46
N ILE A 14 -15.68 -37.19 -30.23
CA ILE A 14 -16.03 -36.26 -29.16
C ILE A 14 -15.14 -35.02 -29.36
N SER A 15 -15.74 -33.96 -29.89
CA SER A 15 -15.15 -32.63 -29.95
C SER A 15 -14.87 -32.15 -28.52
N PHE A 16 -13.63 -32.29 -28.06
CA PHE A 16 -13.12 -31.58 -26.89
C PHE A 16 -13.06 -30.09 -27.23
N SER A 17 -14.18 -29.38 -27.02
CA SER A 17 -14.13 -27.93 -26.85
C SER A 17 -13.40 -27.67 -25.54
N CYS A 18 -12.09 -27.47 -25.66
CA CYS A 18 -11.24 -27.00 -24.58
C CYS A 18 -11.68 -25.56 -24.27
N ILE A 19 -12.71 -25.40 -23.44
CA ILE A 19 -13.00 -24.13 -22.79
C ILE A 19 -11.77 -23.84 -21.94
N MET A 20 -10.88 -22.99 -22.45
CA MET A 20 -9.92 -22.31 -21.60
C MET A 20 -10.74 -21.53 -20.58
N LEU A 21 -10.86 -22.09 -19.38
CA LEU A 21 -11.16 -21.32 -18.18
C LEU A 21 -9.97 -20.38 -18.00
N LEU A 22 -10.06 -19.20 -18.62
CA LEU A 22 -9.38 -18.01 -18.14
C LEU A 22 -9.82 -17.86 -16.69
N HIS A 23 -8.97 -18.31 -15.77
CA HIS A 23 -9.09 -17.94 -14.38
C HIS A 23 -8.71 -16.46 -14.35
N SER A 24 -9.69 -15.59 -14.51
CA SER A 24 -9.57 -14.25 -13.96
C SER A 24 -9.59 -14.44 -12.45
N GLU A 25 -8.42 -14.48 -11.83
CA GLU A 25 -8.27 -14.15 -10.41
C GLU A 25 -8.58 -12.65 -10.23
N ASP A 26 -9.83 -12.27 -10.47
CA ASP A 26 -10.40 -10.99 -10.07
C ASP A 26 -11.58 -11.30 -9.13
N THR A 27 -11.30 -12.11 -8.11
CA THR A 27 -12.15 -12.23 -6.93
C THR A 27 -11.80 -11.09 -5.98
N ALA A 28 -12.82 -10.54 -5.31
CA ALA A 28 -12.74 -9.41 -4.37
C ALA A 28 -11.37 -9.29 -3.68
N ALA A 29 -10.75 -8.10 -3.75
CA ALA A 29 -9.43 -7.89 -3.17
C ALA A 29 -9.41 -8.34 -1.69
N ASP A 30 -8.69 -9.44 -1.43
CA ASP A 30 -8.39 -9.90 -0.08
C ASP A 30 -7.34 -8.96 0.52
N TYR A 31 -7.79 -7.93 1.24
CA TYR A 31 -6.89 -7.00 1.91
C TYR A 31 -6.21 -7.70 3.09
N GLU A 32 -4.92 -7.40 3.27
CA GLU A 32 -4.06 -8.06 4.27
C GLU A 32 -4.43 -7.64 5.69
N HIS A 33 -4.99 -6.43 5.86
CA HIS A 33 -5.34 -5.87 7.15
C HIS A 33 -6.85 -5.84 7.40
N GLN A 34 -7.25 -6.30 8.58
CA GLN A 34 -8.66 -6.31 9.00
C GLN A 34 -9.28 -4.91 8.95
N GLU A 35 -8.55 -3.87 9.33
CA GLU A 35 -9.06 -2.50 9.30
C GLU A 35 -9.39 -2.01 7.89
N THR A 36 -8.64 -2.48 6.88
CA THR A 36 -8.90 -2.20 5.47
C THR A 36 -10.17 -2.92 5.01
N ASN A 37 -10.32 -4.20 5.36
CA ASN A 37 -11.54 -4.97 5.10
C ASN A 37 -12.78 -4.35 5.76
N ASP A 38 -12.67 -3.92 7.01
CA ASP A 38 -13.74 -3.25 7.76
C ASP A 38 -14.15 -1.93 7.09
N LEU A 39 -13.17 -1.16 6.61
CA LEU A 39 -13.41 0.10 5.90
C LEU A 39 -14.18 -0.14 4.59
N VAL A 40 -13.73 -1.11 3.78
CA VAL A 40 -14.36 -1.47 2.51
C VAL A 40 -15.78 -1.96 2.73
N THR A 41 -15.98 -2.81 3.75
CA THR A 41 -17.32 -3.29 4.14
C THR A 41 -18.22 -2.12 4.52
N ARG A 42 -17.73 -1.20 5.36
CA ARG A 42 -18.48 0.00 5.77
C ARG A 42 -18.93 0.84 4.56
N VAL A 43 -18.05 1.07 3.58
CA VAL A 43 -18.40 1.82 2.37
C VAL A 43 -19.41 1.05 1.51
N LYS A 44 -19.23 -0.26 1.33
CA LYS A 44 -20.15 -1.11 0.56
C LYS A 44 -21.54 -1.16 1.18
N ASP A 45 -21.63 -1.24 2.50
CA ASP A 45 -22.91 -1.25 3.21
C ASP A 45 -23.59 0.12 3.15
N ALA A 46 -22.84 1.22 3.29
CA ALA A 46 -23.38 2.58 3.11
C ALA A 46 -23.86 2.81 1.67
N ALA A 47 -23.12 2.33 0.67
CA ALA A 47 -23.54 2.36 -0.73
C ALA A 47 -24.80 1.54 -0.96
N LYS A 48 -24.93 0.34 -0.36
CA LYS A 48 -26.15 -0.47 -0.43
C LYS A 48 -27.35 0.24 0.21
N LEU A 49 -27.13 0.93 1.33
CA LEU A 49 -28.17 1.73 1.99
C LEU A 49 -28.65 2.88 1.09
N ILE A 50 -27.72 3.62 0.47
CA ILE A 50 -28.06 4.70 -0.47
C ILE A 50 -28.73 4.14 -1.74
N GLY A 51 -28.25 3.03 -2.28
CA GLY A 51 -28.82 2.39 -3.47
C GLY A 51 -30.25 1.88 -3.25
N SER A 52 -30.64 1.62 -2.00
CA SER A 52 -32.00 1.16 -1.65
C SER A 52 -32.93 2.30 -1.22
N LYS A 53 -32.46 3.23 -0.39
CA LYS A 53 -33.28 4.31 0.18
C LYS A 53 -33.14 5.66 -0.55
N GLY A 54 -32.18 5.78 -1.47
CA GLY A 54 -31.79 7.06 -2.05
C GLY A 54 -31.30 8.04 -0.98
N GLU A 55 -31.61 9.31 -1.17
CA GLU A 55 -31.19 10.44 -0.34
C GLU A 55 -31.79 10.37 1.08
N ALA A 56 -32.87 9.62 1.29
CA ALA A 56 -33.42 9.38 2.63
C ALA A 56 -32.41 8.68 3.57
N ALA A 57 -31.40 7.96 3.02
CA ALA A 57 -30.31 7.37 3.78
C ALA A 57 -29.38 8.39 4.42
N PHE A 58 -29.28 9.62 3.89
CA PHE A 58 -28.27 10.59 4.32
C PHE A 58 -28.41 10.98 5.79
N SER A 59 -29.64 11.06 6.29
CA SER A 59 -29.88 11.33 7.72
C SER A 59 -29.38 10.21 8.63
N GLU A 60 -29.36 8.96 8.15
CA GLU A 60 -28.88 7.79 8.89
C GLU A 60 -27.35 7.77 8.96
N LEU A 61 -26.69 8.10 7.85
CA LEU A 61 -25.22 8.13 7.75
C LEU A 61 -24.56 9.18 8.66
N LYS A 62 -25.33 10.16 9.14
CA LYS A 62 -24.85 11.25 10.01
C LYS A 62 -24.95 10.95 11.51
N LYS A 63 -25.64 9.87 11.90
CA LYS A 63 -25.89 9.57 13.31
C LYS A 63 -24.59 9.22 14.04
N GLU A 64 -24.31 9.94 15.12
CA GLU A 64 -23.19 9.65 16.03
C GLU A 64 -23.36 8.27 16.68
N GLY A 65 -22.27 7.53 16.82
CA GLY A 65 -22.30 6.18 17.40
C GLY A 65 -22.94 5.11 16.51
N SER A 66 -23.23 5.45 15.24
CA SER A 66 -23.64 4.48 14.23
C SER A 66 -22.42 3.80 13.57
N PRO A 67 -22.62 2.70 12.83
CA PRO A 67 -21.57 2.11 12.01
C PRO A 67 -21.00 3.05 10.93
N TRP A 68 -21.62 4.22 10.71
CA TRP A 68 -21.20 5.19 9.71
C TRP A 68 -20.27 6.26 10.27
N LYS A 69 -20.26 6.43 11.60
CA LYS A 69 -19.47 7.44 12.31
C LYS A 69 -19.03 6.93 13.68
N GLU A 70 -17.75 6.63 13.79
CA GLU A 70 -17.11 6.11 15.00
C GLU A 70 -15.71 6.72 15.17
N GLY A 71 -15.60 7.69 16.08
CA GLY A 71 -14.34 8.40 16.33
C GLY A 71 -13.80 9.08 15.06
N LYS A 72 -12.65 8.63 14.57
CA LYS A 72 -12.02 9.16 13.35
C LYS A 72 -12.47 8.49 12.06
N LYS A 73 -13.25 7.40 12.15
CA LYS A 73 -13.76 6.64 11.00
C LYS A 73 -15.15 7.17 10.66
N TYR A 74 -15.33 7.66 9.44
CA TYR A 74 -16.61 8.22 9.01
C TYR A 74 -16.85 8.02 7.52
N VAL A 75 -18.12 7.83 7.17
CA VAL A 75 -18.59 7.87 5.78
C VAL A 75 -18.85 9.32 5.37
N PHE A 76 -18.46 9.65 4.14
CA PHE A 76 -18.89 10.87 3.47
C PHE A 76 -19.39 10.56 2.06
N VAL A 77 -20.27 11.41 1.54
CA VAL A 77 -20.96 11.20 0.27
C VAL A 77 -20.81 12.43 -0.59
N LEU A 78 -20.38 12.22 -1.84
CA LEU A 78 -20.26 13.22 -2.88
C LEU A 78 -21.25 12.89 -4.01
N ASP A 79 -21.69 13.90 -4.75
CA ASP A 79 -22.17 13.67 -6.12
C ASP A 79 -21.01 13.66 -7.13
N THR A 80 -21.33 13.42 -8.40
CA THR A 80 -20.32 13.36 -9.47
C THR A 80 -19.74 14.72 -9.84
N ASP A 81 -20.36 15.81 -9.41
CA ASP A 81 -19.87 17.17 -9.60
C ASP A 81 -19.01 17.63 -8.40
N GLY A 82 -18.83 16.76 -7.40
CA GLY A 82 -18.02 16.98 -6.20
C GLY A 82 -18.68 17.85 -5.13
N ASN A 83 -20.01 17.98 -5.13
CA ASN A 83 -20.72 18.57 -4.01
C ASN A 83 -20.79 17.59 -2.84
N MET A 84 -20.45 18.06 -1.65
CA MET A 84 -20.50 17.25 -0.42
C MET A 84 -21.94 17.17 0.10
N LEU A 85 -22.49 15.97 0.20
CA LEU A 85 -23.88 15.72 0.61
C LEU A 85 -24.00 15.19 2.03
N VAL A 86 -23.00 14.44 2.48
CA VAL A 86 -22.91 13.88 3.83
C VAL A 86 -21.49 14.03 4.32
N HIS A 87 -21.29 14.69 5.46
CA HIS A 87 -20.00 14.76 6.11
C HIS A 87 -20.15 14.99 7.63
N PRO A 88 -19.24 14.47 8.48
CA PRO A 88 -19.28 14.74 9.92
C PRO A 88 -19.18 16.21 10.30
N ASP A 89 -18.44 16.98 9.51
CA ASP A 89 -18.39 18.44 9.58
C ASP A 89 -19.48 19.01 8.67
N SER A 90 -20.57 19.49 9.28
CA SER A 90 -21.72 20.05 8.58
C SER A 90 -21.37 21.32 7.78
N ALA A 91 -20.26 21.99 8.07
CA ALA A 91 -19.83 23.17 7.31
C ALA A 91 -19.39 22.82 5.88
N LEU A 92 -19.06 21.55 5.61
CA LEU A 92 -18.73 21.08 4.26
C LEU A 92 -19.98 20.71 3.45
N GLU A 93 -21.11 20.38 4.09
CA GLU A 93 -22.32 19.97 3.36
C GLU A 93 -22.86 21.10 2.48
N GLY A 94 -23.21 20.79 1.24
CA GLY A 94 -23.70 21.74 0.23
C GLY A 94 -22.59 22.55 -0.46
N THR A 95 -21.33 22.35 -0.11
CA THR A 95 -20.20 23.02 -0.77
C THR A 95 -19.57 22.12 -1.84
N ASN A 96 -19.04 22.75 -2.90
CA ASN A 96 -18.31 22.03 -3.94
C ASN A 96 -16.83 21.87 -3.58
N GLN A 97 -16.33 20.64 -3.68
CA GLN A 97 -14.99 20.27 -3.25
C GLN A 97 -14.07 19.85 -4.41
N MET A 98 -14.49 19.99 -5.68
CA MET A 98 -13.69 19.57 -6.84
C MET A 98 -12.33 20.26 -6.90
N GLY A 99 -12.29 21.53 -6.52
CA GLY A 99 -11.09 22.36 -6.50
C GLY A 99 -10.16 22.11 -5.31
N LEU A 100 -10.58 21.30 -4.33
CA LEU A 100 -9.84 21.13 -3.09
C LEU A 100 -8.55 20.33 -3.34
N LYS A 101 -7.45 20.85 -2.80
CA LYS A 101 -6.11 20.27 -2.94
C LYS A 101 -5.52 19.91 -1.59
N ASP A 102 -4.74 18.83 -1.55
CA ASP A 102 -3.83 18.60 -0.42
C ASP A 102 -2.56 19.47 -0.52
N GLN A 103 -1.64 19.30 0.42
CA GLN A 103 -0.40 20.09 0.49
C GLN A 103 0.57 19.84 -0.68
N GLU A 104 0.46 18.71 -1.39
CA GLU A 104 1.22 18.40 -2.60
C GLU A 104 0.47 18.86 -3.88
N GLY A 105 -0.69 19.50 -3.73
CA GLY A 105 -1.52 19.98 -4.83
C GLY A 105 -2.50 18.95 -5.39
N LYS A 106 -2.64 17.77 -4.78
CA LYS A 106 -3.51 16.70 -5.28
C LYS A 106 -4.98 17.07 -5.16
N MET A 107 -5.69 17.08 -6.28
CA MET A 107 -7.14 17.28 -6.33
C MET A 107 -7.86 15.98 -5.94
N PHE A 108 -7.78 15.60 -4.66
CA PHE A 108 -8.18 14.25 -4.21
C PHE A 108 -9.68 13.96 -4.33
N VAL A 109 -10.55 14.97 -4.25
CA VAL A 109 -11.99 14.78 -4.49
C VAL A 109 -12.26 14.43 -5.94
N LYS A 110 -11.64 15.19 -6.86
CA LYS A 110 -11.66 14.87 -8.29
C LYS A 110 -11.13 13.47 -8.55
N GLY A 111 -9.97 13.14 -7.97
CA GLY A 111 -9.35 11.82 -8.10
C GLY A 111 -10.21 10.67 -7.57
N LEU A 112 -10.90 10.85 -6.43
CA LEU A 112 -11.85 9.86 -5.87
C LEU A 112 -13.03 9.61 -6.80
N ILE A 113 -13.58 10.68 -7.40
CA ILE A 113 -14.69 10.56 -8.36
C ILE A 113 -14.20 9.85 -9.62
N GLU A 114 -13.10 10.30 -10.21
CA GLU A 114 -12.52 9.71 -11.43
C GLU A 114 -12.17 8.23 -11.24
N LYS A 115 -11.73 7.81 -10.04
CA LYS A 115 -11.47 6.40 -9.72
C LYS A 115 -12.67 5.48 -9.92
N VAL A 116 -13.89 6.00 -9.77
CA VAL A 116 -15.13 5.21 -9.82
C VAL A 116 -16.07 5.59 -10.96
N THR A 117 -15.72 6.63 -11.73
CA THR A 117 -16.48 7.07 -12.91
C THR A 117 -15.68 7.03 -14.21
N GLY A 118 -14.34 7.06 -14.14
CA GLY A 118 -13.46 7.21 -15.29
C GLY A 118 -13.28 5.94 -16.13
N THR A 119 -13.53 4.76 -15.57
CA THR A 119 -13.38 3.48 -16.28
C THR A 119 -14.71 2.71 -16.24
N PRO A 120 -15.31 2.38 -17.41
CA PRO A 120 -16.50 1.53 -17.46
C PRO A 120 -16.27 0.20 -16.73
N GLY A 121 -17.23 -0.20 -15.88
CA GLY A 121 -17.14 -1.41 -15.08
C GLY A 121 -16.36 -1.28 -13.77
N LYS A 122 -15.57 -0.22 -13.58
CA LYS A 122 -14.86 0.05 -12.31
C LYS A 122 -15.69 1.00 -11.44
N GLU A 123 -16.49 0.43 -10.54
CA GLU A 123 -17.37 1.19 -9.65
C GLU A 123 -16.77 1.46 -8.27
N GLU A 124 -15.55 1.00 -8.01
CA GLU A 124 -14.88 1.17 -6.74
C GLU A 124 -13.37 1.29 -6.92
N GLY A 125 -12.72 1.97 -5.98
CA GLY A 125 -11.28 2.21 -6.06
C GLY A 125 -10.72 2.98 -4.87
N TRP A 126 -9.39 3.01 -4.78
CA TRP A 126 -8.67 3.70 -3.74
C TRP A 126 -8.07 5.01 -4.24
N PHE A 127 -7.93 5.97 -3.34
CA PHE A 127 -7.17 7.20 -3.57
C PHE A 127 -6.38 7.58 -2.32
N HIS A 128 -5.14 8.03 -2.52
CA HIS A 128 -4.17 8.32 -1.46
C HIS A 128 -3.75 9.79 -1.51
N TYR A 129 -3.98 10.51 -0.42
CA TYR A 129 -3.73 11.96 -0.32
C TYR A 129 -3.35 12.33 1.11
N GLN A 130 -2.91 13.56 1.32
CA GLN A 130 -2.60 14.05 2.66
C GLN A 130 -3.75 14.90 3.22
N TRP A 131 -4.15 14.62 4.45
CA TRP A 131 -5.25 15.33 5.09
C TRP A 131 -5.09 15.37 6.61
N PRO A 132 -5.48 16.46 7.29
CA PRO A 132 -5.52 16.51 8.73
C PRO A 132 -6.57 15.55 9.31
N GLU A 133 -6.22 14.89 10.42
CA GLU A 133 -7.22 14.20 11.23
C GLU A 133 -8.22 15.19 11.85
N PRO A 134 -9.45 14.75 12.18
CA PRO A 134 -10.40 15.59 12.92
C PRO A 134 -9.75 16.15 14.20
N GLY A 135 -9.75 17.48 14.34
CA GLY A 135 -9.15 18.19 15.47
C GLY A 135 -7.64 18.42 15.41
N SER A 136 -6.98 18.05 14.30
CA SER A 136 -5.55 18.31 14.04
C SER A 136 -5.39 19.31 12.90
N ILE A 137 -4.30 20.07 12.89
CA ILE A 137 -3.86 20.90 11.75
C ILE A 137 -2.74 20.23 10.95
N PHE A 138 -2.13 19.17 11.49
CA PHE A 138 -1.04 18.46 10.83
C PHE A 138 -1.60 17.41 9.88
N SER A 139 -1.21 17.52 8.61
CA SER A 139 -1.53 16.57 7.55
C SER A 139 -0.90 15.20 7.82
N LYS A 140 -1.68 14.16 7.54
CA LYS A 140 -1.22 12.76 7.54
C LYS A 140 -1.65 12.10 6.25
N TRP A 141 -0.99 11.02 5.86
CA TRP A 141 -1.46 10.22 4.74
C TRP A 141 -2.83 9.63 5.08
N LYS A 142 -3.79 9.84 4.19
CA LYS A 142 -5.14 9.31 4.25
C LYS A 142 -5.38 8.47 3.00
N THR A 143 -5.74 7.23 3.21
CA THR A 143 -6.13 6.30 2.16
C THR A 143 -7.64 6.15 2.22
N THR A 144 -8.32 6.53 1.14
CA THR A 144 -9.78 6.53 1.06
C THR A 144 -10.25 5.56 -0.01
N PHE A 145 -11.21 4.71 0.36
CA PHE A 145 -11.94 3.87 -0.57
C PHE A 145 -13.20 4.59 -1.02
N ALA A 146 -13.46 4.59 -2.31
CA ALA A 146 -14.64 5.15 -2.94
C ALA A 146 -15.45 4.04 -3.61
N LYS A 147 -16.78 4.16 -3.56
CA LYS A 147 -17.71 3.33 -4.32
C LYS A 147 -18.80 4.18 -4.93
N ARG A 148 -18.99 4.03 -6.25
CA ARG A 148 -20.11 4.58 -6.99
C ARG A 148 -21.38 3.81 -6.63
N VAL A 149 -22.48 4.55 -6.46
CA VAL A 149 -23.81 4.00 -6.27
C VAL A 149 -24.81 4.75 -7.14
N LYS A 150 -25.74 4.02 -7.75
CA LYS A 150 -26.90 4.58 -8.44
C LYS A 150 -28.15 4.37 -7.58
N THR A 151 -28.94 5.42 -7.37
CA THR A 151 -30.18 5.37 -6.59
C THR A 151 -31.37 4.92 -7.45
N PRO A 152 -32.53 4.58 -6.85
CA PRO A 152 -33.76 4.29 -7.59
C PRO A 152 -34.26 5.46 -8.43
N SER A 153 -34.00 6.71 -7.99
CA SER A 153 -34.30 7.94 -8.75
C SER A 153 -33.36 8.16 -9.94
N GLY A 154 -32.29 7.38 -10.05
CA GLY A 154 -31.30 7.46 -11.13
C GLY A 154 -30.10 8.35 -10.84
N ASN A 155 -30.06 9.01 -9.67
CA ASN A 155 -28.93 9.80 -9.23
C ASN A 155 -27.69 8.93 -8.97
N ILE A 156 -26.50 9.48 -9.21
CA ILE A 156 -25.23 8.80 -8.98
C ILE A 156 -24.50 9.53 -7.86
N TYR A 157 -24.07 8.76 -6.86
CA TYR A 157 -23.28 9.25 -5.74
C TYR A 157 -21.99 8.45 -5.59
N VAL A 158 -21.01 9.08 -4.95
CA VAL A 158 -19.73 8.48 -4.58
C VAL A 158 -19.65 8.42 -3.07
N VAL A 159 -19.68 7.20 -2.54
CA VAL A 159 -19.63 6.91 -1.11
C VAL A 159 -18.20 6.61 -0.73
N CYS A 160 -17.69 7.31 0.27
CA CYS A 160 -16.29 7.26 0.64
C CYS A 160 -16.11 7.02 2.13
N SER A 161 -15.00 6.36 2.48
CA SER A 161 -14.47 6.36 3.84
C SER A 161 -12.96 6.16 3.78
N GLY A 162 -12.24 6.75 4.75
CA GLY A 162 -10.78 6.71 4.75
C GLY A 162 -10.17 6.48 6.12
N LEU A 163 -8.95 5.96 6.10
CA LEU A 163 -8.11 5.72 7.27
C LEU A 163 -6.79 6.47 7.13
N TYR A 164 -6.21 6.85 8.27
CA TYR A 164 -4.95 7.60 8.32
C TYR A 164 -3.79 6.67 8.60
N ASN A 165 -2.69 6.85 7.88
CA ASN A 165 -1.42 6.12 8.05
C ASN A 165 -1.60 4.59 8.09
N ILE A 166 -2.47 4.05 7.24
CA ILE A 166 -2.60 2.60 7.13
C ILE A 166 -1.32 2.00 6.54
N PRO A 167 -0.98 0.76 6.91
CA PRO A 167 0.12 0.04 6.29
C PRO A 167 -0.08 -0.08 4.78
N MET A 168 1.02 -0.16 4.06
CA MET A 168 1.00 -0.41 2.63
C MET A 168 0.63 -1.86 2.35
N GLU A 169 -0.30 -2.08 1.42
CA GLU A 169 -0.75 -3.41 1.02
C GLU A 169 -0.52 -3.65 -0.48
N LYS A 170 -0.37 -4.91 -0.86
CA LYS A 170 -0.19 -5.31 -2.27
C LYS A 170 -1.27 -4.75 -3.19
N ALA A 171 -2.52 -4.72 -2.73
CA ALA A 171 -3.66 -4.25 -3.51
C ALA A 171 -3.50 -2.77 -3.95
N PHE A 172 -2.93 -1.91 -3.09
CA PHE A 172 -2.72 -0.49 -3.42
C PHE A 172 -1.62 -0.31 -4.47
N ILE A 173 -0.54 -1.09 -4.35
CA ILE A 173 0.55 -1.09 -5.32
C ILE A 173 0.05 -1.59 -6.68
N ILE A 174 -0.70 -2.70 -6.72
CA ILE A 174 -1.26 -3.25 -7.95
C ILE A 174 -2.22 -2.25 -8.61
N ASP A 175 -3.12 -1.62 -7.85
CA ASP A 175 -4.02 -0.59 -8.40
C ASP A 175 -3.25 0.58 -9.01
N THR A 176 -2.20 1.04 -8.33
CA THR A 176 -1.36 2.15 -8.79
C THR A 176 -0.59 1.80 -10.06
N VAL A 177 0.05 0.62 -10.12
CA VAL A 177 0.75 0.16 -11.32
C VAL A 177 -0.23 -0.05 -12.48
N ASN A 178 -1.39 -0.64 -12.24
CA ASN A 178 -2.41 -0.83 -13.27
C ASN A 178 -2.91 0.51 -13.83
N ALA A 179 -3.07 1.53 -12.97
CA ALA A 179 -3.42 2.88 -13.42
C ALA A 179 -2.33 3.50 -14.31
N ALA A 180 -1.06 3.29 -13.97
CA ALA A 180 0.07 3.79 -14.77
C ALA A 180 0.17 3.06 -16.11
N VAL A 181 0.04 1.73 -16.11
CA VAL A 181 -0.02 0.91 -17.33
C VAL A 181 -1.15 1.38 -18.23
N ALA A 182 -2.36 1.55 -17.70
CA ALA A 182 -3.50 2.02 -18.50
C ALA A 182 -3.27 3.41 -19.11
N LEU A 183 -2.57 4.30 -18.38
CA LEU A 183 -2.22 5.62 -18.89
C LEU A 183 -1.16 5.52 -20.01
N ILE A 184 -0.13 4.70 -19.83
CA ILE A 184 0.91 4.46 -20.84
C ILE A 184 0.32 3.77 -22.09
N GLU A 185 -0.54 2.78 -21.94
CA GLU A 185 -1.20 2.09 -23.06
C GLU A 185 -2.12 3.03 -23.85
N LYS A 186 -2.62 4.09 -23.21
CA LYS A 186 -3.47 5.10 -23.84
C LYS A 186 -2.67 6.22 -24.51
N GLU A 187 -1.57 6.67 -23.89
CA GLU A 187 -0.90 7.93 -24.23
C GLU A 187 0.59 7.76 -24.60
N GLY A 188 1.15 6.56 -24.45
CA GLY A 188 2.57 6.30 -24.67
C GLY A 188 3.45 7.13 -23.74
N THR A 189 4.55 7.65 -24.28
CA THR A 189 5.50 8.52 -23.54
C THR A 189 4.88 9.86 -23.11
N ALA A 190 3.75 10.29 -23.69
CA ALA A 190 3.04 11.48 -23.25
C ALA A 190 2.43 11.32 -21.83
N ALA A 191 2.31 10.08 -21.33
CA ALA A 191 1.92 9.79 -19.95
C ALA A 191 2.98 10.21 -18.91
N PHE A 192 4.25 10.29 -19.31
CA PHE A 192 5.37 10.37 -18.35
C PHE A 192 5.36 11.63 -17.47
N PRO A 193 5.02 12.84 -17.97
CA PRO A 193 4.87 14.01 -17.10
C PRO A 193 3.82 13.81 -16.01
N ALA A 194 2.71 13.14 -16.33
CA ALA A 194 1.65 12.85 -15.35
C ALA A 194 2.10 11.84 -14.28
N ILE A 195 2.95 10.87 -14.65
CA ILE A 195 3.55 9.91 -13.72
C ILE A 195 4.56 10.59 -12.78
N ARG A 196 5.29 11.60 -13.27
CA ARG A 196 6.24 12.38 -12.45
C ARG A 196 5.59 13.36 -11.48
N ASP A 197 4.38 13.82 -11.77
CA ASP A 197 3.73 14.88 -11.01
C ASP A 197 3.31 14.42 -9.60
N ALA A 198 3.85 15.07 -8.57
CA ALA A 198 3.51 14.85 -7.17
C ALA A 198 2.03 15.14 -6.85
N ALA A 199 1.37 15.97 -7.66
CA ALA A 199 -0.07 16.22 -7.56
C ALA A 199 -0.92 15.08 -8.14
N ASN A 200 -0.31 14.02 -8.69
CA ASN A 200 -1.00 12.88 -9.26
C ASN A 200 -1.02 11.66 -8.32
N GLN A 201 -1.75 10.62 -8.72
CA GLN A 201 -1.99 9.40 -7.93
C GLN A 201 -0.78 8.47 -7.80
N PHE A 202 0.26 8.68 -8.60
CA PHE A 202 1.37 7.74 -8.78
C PHE A 202 2.46 7.82 -7.71
N ILE A 203 2.35 8.79 -6.79
CA ILE A 203 3.31 9.01 -5.70
C ILE A 203 2.53 9.09 -4.40
N TYR A 204 2.77 8.20 -3.45
CA TYR A 204 2.14 8.29 -2.13
C TYR A 204 2.97 7.59 -1.06
N GLN A 205 3.07 8.20 0.12
CA GLN A 205 4.05 7.81 1.15
C GLN A 205 5.47 7.75 0.54
N ASP A 206 6.14 6.61 0.66
CA ASP A 206 7.42 6.30 0.01
C ASP A 206 7.25 5.47 -1.27
N THR A 207 6.01 5.24 -1.72
CA THR A 207 5.69 4.54 -2.97
C THR A 207 5.63 5.53 -4.13
N TYR A 208 6.20 5.12 -5.26
CA TYR A 208 6.24 5.86 -6.51
C TYR A 208 6.21 4.87 -7.68
N VAL A 209 5.59 5.29 -8.78
CA VAL A 209 5.69 4.56 -10.06
C VAL A 209 6.98 4.94 -10.76
N PHE A 210 7.73 3.92 -11.17
CA PHE A 210 8.81 4.04 -12.15
C PHE A 210 8.44 3.34 -13.46
N VAL A 211 9.13 3.70 -14.54
CA VAL A 211 8.93 3.11 -15.87
C VAL A 211 10.28 2.83 -16.51
N ASP A 212 10.50 1.59 -16.92
CA ASP A 212 11.68 1.16 -17.66
C ASP A 212 11.32 0.78 -19.10
N ASN A 213 12.32 0.81 -19.98
CA ASN A 213 12.27 0.09 -21.25
C ASN A 213 12.81 -1.35 -21.10
N PRO A 214 12.69 -2.21 -22.12
CA PRO A 214 13.18 -3.60 -22.07
C PRO A 214 14.70 -3.76 -21.94
N ASP A 215 15.47 -2.72 -22.26
CA ASP A 215 16.94 -2.69 -22.12
C ASP A 215 17.40 -2.25 -20.72
N GLY A 216 16.45 -2.05 -19.80
CA GLY A 216 16.71 -1.58 -18.43
C GLY A 216 17.06 -0.11 -18.32
N ILE A 217 16.76 0.70 -19.34
CA ILE A 217 16.87 2.15 -19.25
C ILE A 217 15.68 2.69 -18.46
N GLU A 218 15.97 3.39 -17.37
CA GLU A 218 14.95 4.05 -16.56
C GLU A 218 14.41 5.28 -17.31
N LEU A 219 13.14 5.28 -17.65
CA LEU A 219 12.48 6.35 -18.41
C LEU A 219 11.77 7.36 -17.51
N VAL A 220 11.28 6.92 -16.35
CA VAL A 220 10.58 7.74 -15.36
C VAL A 220 10.90 7.24 -13.97
N ASN A 221 11.39 8.10 -13.10
CA ASN A 221 11.54 7.82 -11.67
C ASN A 221 11.44 9.13 -10.85
N PRO A 222 10.24 9.49 -10.36
CA PRO A 222 10.07 10.74 -9.62
C PRO A 222 10.77 10.78 -8.27
N ALA A 223 11.14 9.63 -7.71
CA ALA A 223 11.87 9.56 -6.45
C ALA A 223 13.39 9.65 -6.62
N PHE A 224 13.91 9.25 -7.78
CA PHE A 224 15.33 9.18 -8.12
C PHE A 224 15.56 9.69 -9.54
N THR A 225 15.28 10.97 -9.78
CA THR A 225 15.36 11.58 -11.11
C THR A 225 16.75 11.48 -11.74
N GLU A 226 17.80 11.31 -10.93
CA GLU A 226 19.19 11.17 -11.35
C GLU A 226 19.49 9.85 -12.09
N VAL A 227 18.63 8.83 -11.97
CA VAL A 227 18.80 7.56 -12.70
C VAL A 227 18.08 7.56 -14.06
N GLU A 228 17.21 8.53 -14.32
CA GLU A 228 16.51 8.62 -15.61
C GLU A 228 17.51 8.75 -16.78
N GLY A 229 17.29 7.97 -17.84
CA GLY A 229 18.15 7.90 -19.02
C GLY A 229 19.37 6.99 -18.86
N THR A 230 19.56 6.36 -17.70
CA THR A 230 20.63 5.39 -17.47
C THR A 230 20.10 3.97 -17.46
N SER A 231 20.92 3.00 -17.89
CA SER A 231 20.57 1.59 -17.77
C SER A 231 20.97 1.05 -16.40
N LEU A 232 20.00 0.51 -15.67
CA LEU A 232 20.21 -0.22 -14.41
C LEU A 232 20.34 -1.73 -14.65
N TRP A 233 20.52 -2.18 -15.89
CA TRP A 233 20.61 -3.60 -16.25
C TRP A 233 21.73 -4.36 -15.53
N ASP A 234 22.88 -3.71 -15.36
CA ASP A 234 24.07 -4.26 -14.71
C ASP A 234 24.22 -3.77 -13.26
N TYR A 235 23.27 -2.99 -12.75
CA TYR A 235 23.30 -2.55 -11.36
C TYR A 235 22.98 -3.72 -10.43
N GLN A 236 23.82 -3.91 -9.41
CA GLN A 236 23.58 -4.86 -8.34
C GLN A 236 23.24 -4.10 -7.05
N ASP A 237 22.25 -4.60 -6.33
CA ASP A 237 21.97 -4.11 -4.98
C ASP A 237 23.07 -4.55 -3.98
N GLU A 238 22.98 -4.10 -2.71
CA GLU A 238 23.98 -4.42 -1.68
C GLU A 238 24.15 -5.93 -1.41
N GLU A 239 23.24 -6.78 -1.91
CA GLU A 239 23.31 -8.24 -1.81
C GLU A 239 23.75 -8.91 -3.12
N GLY A 240 24.15 -8.13 -4.13
CA GLY A 240 24.64 -8.64 -5.41
C GLY A 240 23.51 -8.99 -6.41
N LYS A 241 22.26 -8.63 -6.13
CA LYS A 241 21.11 -8.98 -6.97
C LYS A 241 20.96 -8.00 -8.15
N TYR A 242 20.91 -8.53 -9.37
CA TYR A 242 20.54 -7.80 -10.60
C TYR A 242 19.02 -7.63 -10.71
N PHE A 243 18.43 -6.82 -9.83
CA PHE A 243 16.97 -6.76 -9.70
C PHE A 243 16.26 -6.23 -10.95
N THR A 244 16.87 -5.32 -11.72
CA THR A 244 16.30 -4.77 -12.96
C THR A 244 16.06 -5.86 -14.00
N ARG A 245 17.00 -6.80 -14.14
CA ARG A 245 16.85 -7.95 -15.05
C ARG A 245 15.67 -8.82 -14.64
N GLU A 246 15.58 -9.16 -13.36
CA GLU A 246 14.50 -9.99 -12.84
C GLU A 246 13.12 -9.33 -12.99
N LEU A 247 13.02 -8.02 -12.73
CA LEU A 247 11.79 -7.25 -12.94
C LEU A 247 11.35 -7.27 -14.41
N ILE A 248 12.26 -6.96 -15.33
CA ILE A 248 11.97 -6.89 -16.76
C ILE A 248 11.64 -8.28 -17.32
N GLU A 249 12.46 -9.29 -17.02
CA GLU A 249 12.21 -10.67 -17.45
C GLU A 249 10.84 -11.16 -16.96
N LEU A 250 10.48 -10.86 -15.71
CA LEU A 250 9.19 -11.24 -15.14
C LEU A 250 8.04 -10.56 -15.88
N ALA A 251 8.12 -9.26 -16.12
CA ALA A 251 7.09 -8.51 -16.84
C ALA A 251 6.97 -8.95 -18.31
N LEU A 252 8.09 -9.23 -18.99
CA LEU A 252 8.08 -9.66 -20.39
C LEU A 252 7.54 -11.08 -20.56
N THR A 253 7.89 -12.00 -19.67
CA THR A 253 7.54 -13.42 -19.80
C THR A 253 6.21 -13.79 -19.15
N LYS A 254 5.82 -13.13 -18.05
CA LYS A 254 4.58 -13.41 -17.30
C LYS A 254 3.54 -12.30 -17.41
N GLY A 255 3.89 -11.17 -18.03
CA GLY A 255 3.04 -9.98 -18.11
C GLY A 255 3.11 -9.11 -16.86
N SER A 256 3.24 -9.71 -15.67
CA SER A 256 3.44 -9.00 -14.40
C SER A 256 4.00 -9.91 -13.31
N GLY A 257 4.47 -9.32 -12.22
CA GLY A 257 4.81 -10.09 -11.02
C GLY A 257 5.54 -9.27 -9.97
N TRP A 258 5.94 -9.94 -8.89
CA TRP A 258 6.56 -9.34 -7.71
C TRP A 258 8.02 -9.75 -7.54
N VAL A 259 8.87 -8.77 -7.22
CA VAL A 259 10.31 -8.99 -6.93
C VAL A 259 10.71 -8.24 -5.66
N ASN A 260 11.45 -8.90 -4.78
CA ASN A 260 12.11 -8.29 -3.64
C ASN A 260 13.57 -8.00 -3.94
N TYR A 261 14.05 -6.81 -3.56
CA TYR A 261 15.43 -6.36 -3.72
C TYR A 261 15.74 -5.25 -2.71
N LEU A 262 16.99 -4.79 -2.66
CA LEU A 262 17.38 -3.63 -1.85
C LEU A 262 17.41 -2.36 -2.71
N TRP A 263 16.77 -1.30 -2.22
CA TRP A 263 16.76 0.03 -2.85
C TRP A 263 16.65 1.12 -1.78
N PRO A 264 17.27 2.30 -1.94
CA PRO A 264 17.08 3.39 -0.99
C PRO A 264 15.63 3.86 -0.95
N LYS A 265 15.16 4.33 0.22
CA LYS A 265 13.91 5.09 0.35
C LYS A 265 14.09 6.50 -0.28
N PRO A 266 13.02 7.15 -0.77
CA PRO A 266 13.12 8.52 -1.26
C PRO A 266 13.80 9.44 -0.24
N GLY A 267 14.80 10.22 -0.69
CA GLY A 267 15.60 11.10 0.16
C GLY A 267 16.62 10.41 1.07
N GLN A 268 16.87 9.11 0.88
CA GLN A 268 17.87 8.35 1.62
C GLN A 268 18.89 7.72 0.67
N THR A 269 20.08 7.40 1.18
CA THR A 269 21.13 6.70 0.43
C THR A 269 21.29 5.23 0.85
N LYS A 270 20.94 4.92 2.10
CA LYS A 270 21.00 3.56 2.63
C LYS A 270 19.92 2.70 2.00
N GLN A 271 20.29 1.56 1.44
CA GLN A 271 19.30 0.65 0.87
C GLN A 271 18.42 0.00 1.94
N SER A 272 17.16 -0.20 1.58
CA SER A 272 16.15 -0.87 2.38
C SER A 272 15.48 -1.93 1.53
N ARG A 273 14.94 -2.98 2.17
CA ARG A 273 14.21 -4.01 1.45
C ARG A 273 12.97 -3.41 0.81
N LYS A 274 12.90 -3.47 -0.52
CA LYS A 274 11.75 -3.03 -1.31
C LYS A 274 11.11 -4.25 -1.96
N TYR A 275 9.78 -4.27 -1.97
CA TYR A 275 8.99 -5.31 -2.63
C TYR A 275 8.12 -4.66 -3.69
N THR A 276 8.42 -4.96 -4.95
CA THR A 276 7.94 -4.23 -6.11
C THR A 276 7.09 -5.13 -6.99
N TYR A 277 5.94 -4.61 -7.40
CA TYR A 277 5.14 -5.19 -8.48
C TYR A 277 5.49 -4.46 -9.78
N VAL A 278 5.70 -5.23 -10.85
CA VAL A 278 5.89 -4.72 -12.21
C VAL A 278 4.88 -5.31 -13.15
N LYS A 279 4.52 -4.54 -14.17
CA LYS A 279 3.62 -4.96 -15.23
C LYS A 279 4.05 -4.36 -16.57
N LYS A 280 3.96 -5.18 -17.61
CA LYS A 280 4.19 -4.76 -18.99
C LYS A 280 3.04 -3.88 -19.49
N ALA A 281 3.39 -2.77 -20.13
CA ALA A 281 2.50 -1.92 -20.93
C ALA A 281 3.00 -1.91 -22.38
N THR A 282 2.09 -1.74 -23.32
CA THR A 282 2.42 -1.64 -24.75
C THR A 282 1.71 -0.46 -25.40
N TYR A 283 2.43 0.33 -26.19
CA TYR A 283 1.88 1.43 -26.98
C TYR A 283 2.44 1.36 -28.40
N GLY A 284 1.61 1.00 -29.38
CA GLY A 284 2.11 0.62 -30.70
C GLY A 284 3.09 -0.56 -30.60
N ASP A 285 4.29 -0.39 -31.16
CA ASP A 285 5.37 -1.39 -31.09
C ASP A 285 6.30 -1.18 -29.88
N GLU A 286 6.09 -0.13 -29.09
CA GLU A 286 6.89 0.16 -27.90
C GLU A 286 6.41 -0.67 -26.70
N VAL A 287 7.36 -1.16 -25.92
CA VAL A 287 7.13 -1.90 -24.68
C VAL A 287 7.69 -1.11 -23.52
N PHE A 288 6.91 -1.00 -22.44
CA PHE A 288 7.29 -0.34 -21.21
C PHE A 288 7.06 -1.28 -20.03
N ILE A 289 7.91 -1.20 -19.02
CA ILE A 289 7.74 -1.92 -17.75
C ILE A 289 7.44 -0.88 -16.67
N ALA A 290 6.19 -0.78 -16.25
CA ALA A 290 5.80 0.09 -15.16
C ALA A 290 5.85 -0.69 -13.83
N GLY A 291 6.40 -0.08 -12.79
CA GLY A 291 6.51 -0.72 -11.48
C GLY A 291 6.31 0.25 -10.33
N ALA A 292 5.87 -0.28 -9.20
CA ALA A 292 5.83 0.42 -7.93
C ALA A 292 6.01 -0.60 -6.80
N GLY A 293 6.44 -0.14 -5.64
CA GLY A 293 6.69 -1.04 -4.52
C GLY A 293 6.64 -0.35 -3.18
N SER A 294 6.55 -1.18 -2.15
CA SER A 294 6.60 -0.76 -0.76
C SER A 294 7.93 -1.17 -0.14
N TYR A 295 8.40 -0.38 0.82
CA TYR A 295 9.55 -0.79 1.63
C TYR A 295 9.05 -1.68 2.76
N LEU A 296 9.61 -2.89 2.82
CA LEU A 296 9.32 -3.81 3.89
C LEU A 296 9.94 -3.26 5.16
N GLU A 297 9.11 -3.04 6.17
CA GLU A 297 9.56 -2.62 7.49
C GLU A 297 10.59 -3.63 8.00
N SER A 298 11.79 -3.17 8.31
CA SER A 298 12.78 -4.07 8.91
C SER A 298 12.35 -4.44 10.33
N LYS A 299 12.74 -5.64 10.82
CA LYS A 299 12.54 -6.02 12.22
C LYS A 299 13.09 -4.97 13.20
N ILE A 300 14.16 -4.28 12.81
CA ILE A 300 14.75 -3.18 13.59
C ILE A 300 13.81 -1.97 13.63
N GLU A 301 13.30 -1.54 12.48
CA GLU A 301 12.36 -0.41 12.44
C GLU A 301 11.07 -0.74 13.23
N GLU A 302 10.50 -1.94 13.03
CA GLU A 302 9.34 -2.42 13.79
C GLU A 302 9.60 -2.44 15.29
N THR A 303 10.76 -2.96 15.72
CA THR A 303 11.18 -2.97 17.12
C THR A 303 11.27 -1.55 17.65
N THR A 304 11.93 -0.64 16.93
CA THR A 304 12.16 0.73 17.40
C THR A 304 10.88 1.55 17.53
N LYS A 305 9.86 1.30 16.70
CA LYS A 305 8.53 1.94 16.82
C LYS A 305 7.83 1.62 18.14
N LYS A 306 8.07 0.43 18.71
CA LYS A 306 7.47 -0.03 19.98
C LYS A 306 8.22 0.48 21.21
N LEU A 307 9.44 0.98 21.04
CA LEU A 307 10.28 1.39 22.18
C LEU A 307 9.80 2.68 22.86
N LYS A 308 9.97 2.68 24.18
CA LYS A 308 9.92 3.85 25.06
C LYS A 308 11.27 3.99 25.74
N VAL A 309 11.59 5.20 26.16
CA VAL A 309 12.70 5.48 27.08
C VAL A 309 12.13 5.67 28.48
N LEU A 310 12.54 4.78 29.38
CA LEU A 310 12.33 4.90 30.80
C LEU A 310 13.49 5.66 31.40
N GLU A 311 13.19 6.81 31.99
CA GLU A 311 14.15 7.58 32.78
C GLU A 311 13.97 7.21 34.24
N LEU A 312 15.00 6.59 34.84
CA LEU A 312 14.98 6.23 36.24
C LEU A 312 15.34 7.43 37.11
N LYS A 313 14.89 7.42 38.38
CA LYS A 313 15.27 8.45 39.37
C LYS A 313 16.78 8.52 39.62
N SER A 314 17.51 7.43 39.34
CA SER A 314 18.98 7.38 39.37
C SER A 314 19.65 8.11 38.21
N GLY A 315 18.89 8.59 37.21
CA GLY A 315 19.41 9.19 35.98
C GLY A 315 19.70 8.19 34.85
N LYS A 316 19.66 6.88 35.12
CA LYS A 316 19.81 5.85 34.09
C LYS A 316 18.62 5.86 33.13
N LYS A 317 18.89 5.74 31.83
CA LYS A 317 17.89 5.59 30.77
C LYS A 317 17.87 4.16 30.25
N ILE A 318 16.67 3.63 30.02
CA ILE A 318 16.47 2.28 29.46
C ILE A 318 15.53 2.39 28.27
N ALA A 319 15.95 1.91 27.10
CA ALA A 319 15.10 1.77 25.94
C ALA A 319 14.49 0.37 25.90
N ALA A 320 13.17 0.27 25.98
CA ALA A 320 12.45 -1.01 26.00
C ALA A 320 11.01 -0.84 25.49
N GLU A 321 10.40 -1.93 25.03
CA GLU A 321 8.96 -1.98 24.75
C GLU A 321 8.20 -2.11 26.07
N VAL A 322 7.22 -1.22 26.31
CA VAL A 322 6.38 -1.28 27.50
C VAL A 322 5.19 -2.20 27.20
N ILE A 323 5.17 -3.37 27.83
CA ILE A 323 4.14 -4.40 27.62
C ILE A 323 2.90 -4.08 28.46
N ARG A 324 3.12 -3.67 29.71
CA ARG A 324 2.04 -3.41 30.68
C ARG A 324 2.49 -2.41 31.73
N GLU A 325 1.58 -1.52 32.10
CA GLU A 325 1.74 -0.63 33.24
C GLU A 325 0.72 -0.95 34.32
N SER A 326 1.15 -0.95 35.57
CA SER A 326 0.30 -0.98 36.75
C SER A 326 0.67 0.17 37.69
N LYS A 327 -0.10 0.34 38.76
CA LYS A 327 0.19 1.35 39.80
C LYS A 327 1.60 1.16 40.39
N ASP A 328 2.03 -0.09 40.55
CA ASP A 328 3.23 -0.44 41.30
C ASP A 328 4.41 -0.87 40.41
N SER A 329 4.16 -1.25 39.16
CA SER A 329 5.19 -1.83 38.29
C SER A 329 4.97 -1.52 36.81
N VAL A 330 6.07 -1.51 36.06
CA VAL A 330 6.10 -1.40 34.60
C VAL A 330 6.82 -2.64 34.06
N TYR A 331 6.14 -3.37 33.18
CA TYR A 331 6.65 -4.59 32.56
C TYR A 331 7.21 -4.26 31.18
N LEU A 332 8.45 -4.65 30.95
CA LEU A 332 9.22 -4.29 29.76
C LEU A 332 9.63 -5.54 28.98
N ALA A 333 9.60 -5.47 27.66
CA ALA A 333 10.34 -6.36 26.78
C ALA A 333 11.60 -5.63 26.30
N LEU A 334 12.77 -6.23 26.52
CA LEU A 334 14.00 -5.72 25.90
C LEU A 334 13.99 -5.96 24.38
N PRO A 335 14.71 -5.13 23.60
CA PRO A 335 14.82 -5.31 22.15
C PRO A 335 15.25 -6.74 21.81
N ALA A 336 14.60 -7.34 20.79
CA ALA A 336 14.69 -8.76 20.39
C ALA A 336 13.89 -9.78 21.23
N GLY A 337 13.01 -9.33 22.15
CA GLY A 337 12.01 -10.20 22.81
C GLY A 337 12.60 -11.18 23.82
N THR A 338 13.88 -11.06 24.17
CA THR A 338 14.65 -12.07 24.89
C THR A 338 14.47 -12.05 26.41
N MET A 339 13.97 -10.95 27.00
CA MET A 339 13.78 -10.88 28.45
C MET A 339 12.65 -9.92 28.84
N GLN A 340 11.71 -10.43 29.63
CA GLN A 340 10.72 -9.61 30.33
C GLN A 340 11.26 -9.18 31.68
N VAL A 341 11.23 -7.88 31.98
CA VAL A 341 11.71 -7.34 33.26
C VAL A 341 10.63 -6.45 33.87
N SER A 342 10.40 -6.61 35.17
CA SER A 342 9.52 -5.74 35.95
C SER A 342 10.34 -4.65 36.65
N TYR A 343 9.93 -3.39 36.48
CA TYR A 343 10.52 -2.24 37.15
C TYR A 343 9.51 -1.62 38.13
N PRO A 344 9.90 -1.38 39.41
CA PRO A 344 9.04 -0.67 40.35
C PRO A 344 8.71 0.73 39.84
N ARG A 345 7.42 1.10 39.81
CA ARG A 345 6.97 2.42 39.34
C ARG A 345 7.59 3.55 40.18
N SER A 346 7.84 3.29 41.47
CA SER A 346 8.51 4.19 42.41
C SER A 346 9.92 4.63 41.98
N ASN A 347 10.60 3.83 41.15
CA ASN A 347 11.96 4.11 40.65
C ASN A 347 11.97 4.82 39.30
N ILE A 348 10.83 4.94 38.62
CA ILE A 348 10.71 5.54 37.29
C ILE A 348 10.32 7.00 37.44
N LYS A 349 11.18 7.90 36.93
CA LYS A 349 10.92 9.34 36.85
C LYS A 349 9.96 9.65 35.71
N ASN A 350 10.21 9.09 34.53
CA ASN A 350 9.42 9.37 33.33
C ASN A 350 9.45 8.19 32.34
N ILE A 351 8.41 8.09 31.52
CA ILE A 351 8.33 7.18 30.37
C ILE A 351 7.95 8.04 29.17
N ARG A 352 8.81 8.08 28.16
CA ARG A 352 8.59 8.90 26.96
C ARG A 352 8.98 8.17 25.69
N LYS A 353 8.61 8.73 24.54
CA LYS A 353 9.19 8.28 23.27
C LYS A 353 10.69 8.60 23.24
N PRO A 354 11.53 7.76 22.60
CA PRO A 354 12.92 8.10 22.38
C PRO A 354 13.06 9.36 21.52
N THR A 355 14.14 10.12 21.72
CA THR A 355 14.55 11.20 20.82
C THR A 355 15.17 10.64 19.54
N ASP A 356 15.30 11.44 18.48
CA ASP A 356 15.90 10.99 17.21
C ASP A 356 17.36 10.54 17.39
N GLU A 357 18.14 11.23 18.24
CA GLU A 357 19.51 10.83 18.59
C GLU A 357 19.54 9.48 19.34
N GLU A 358 18.60 9.26 20.27
CA GLU A 358 18.48 7.98 20.99
C GLU A 358 18.08 6.86 20.02
N LEU A 359 17.14 7.12 19.10
CA LEU A 359 16.74 6.16 18.06
C LEU A 359 17.90 5.78 17.16
N GLN A 360 18.70 6.76 16.72
CA GLN A 360 19.85 6.50 15.86
C GLN A 360 20.87 5.58 16.55
N LYS A 361 21.16 5.81 17.85
CA LYS A 361 22.06 4.96 18.65
C LYS A 361 21.50 3.55 18.85
N ILE A 362 20.20 3.44 19.15
CA ILE A 362 19.52 2.15 19.31
C ILE A 362 19.56 1.35 18.01
N ARG A 363 19.23 1.97 16.88
CA ARG A 363 19.27 1.35 15.55
C ARG A 363 20.66 0.83 15.22
N ALA A 364 21.70 1.67 15.38
CA ALA A 364 23.08 1.28 15.14
C ALA A 364 23.50 0.08 16.00
N SER A 365 23.07 0.03 17.26
CA SER A 365 23.32 -1.11 18.14
C SER A 365 22.61 -2.38 17.67
N LEU A 366 21.34 -2.29 17.29
CA LEU A 366 20.55 -3.43 16.79
C LEU A 366 21.11 -3.97 15.46
N GLU A 367 21.51 -3.09 14.55
CA GLU A 367 22.14 -3.46 13.27
C GLU A 367 23.46 -4.19 13.49
N LYS A 368 24.30 -3.71 14.42
CA LYS A 368 25.55 -4.39 14.78
C LYS A 368 25.29 -5.79 15.31
N THR A 369 24.31 -5.95 16.21
CA THR A 369 23.93 -7.25 16.76
C THR A 369 23.37 -8.18 15.68
N GLN A 370 22.55 -7.66 14.76
CA GLN A 370 22.02 -8.45 13.66
C GLN A 370 23.14 -8.97 12.74
N LYS A 371 24.06 -8.09 12.33
CA LYS A 371 25.22 -8.47 11.50
C LYS A 371 26.12 -9.51 12.18
N GLN A 372 26.30 -9.41 13.50
CA GLN A 372 27.06 -10.42 14.25
C GLN A 372 26.38 -11.79 14.21
N LYS A 373 25.07 -11.85 14.44
CA LYS A 373 24.31 -13.11 14.36
C LYS A 373 24.32 -13.71 12.96
N GLU A 374 24.20 -12.88 11.93
CA GLU A 374 24.25 -13.34 10.53
C GLU A 374 25.62 -13.96 10.22
N LYS A 375 26.72 -13.33 10.65
CA LYS A 375 28.08 -13.88 10.49
C LYS A 375 28.27 -15.22 11.21
N GLU A 376 27.84 -15.32 12.47
CA GLU A 376 27.91 -16.56 13.26
C GLU A 376 27.15 -17.71 12.60
N VAL A 377 26.00 -17.43 11.97
CA VAL A 377 25.23 -18.44 11.23
C VAL A 377 25.98 -18.91 9.98
N THR A 378 26.54 -18.00 9.17
CA THR A 378 27.36 -18.37 8.00
C THR A 378 28.61 -19.17 8.37
N GLU A 379 29.35 -18.77 9.41
CA GLU A 379 30.55 -19.49 9.86
C GLU A 379 30.22 -20.87 10.45
N SER A 380 29.07 -21.02 11.12
CA SER A 380 28.60 -22.33 11.60
C SER A 380 28.18 -23.28 10.47
N SER A 381 27.70 -22.74 9.34
CA SER A 381 27.28 -23.55 8.19
C SER A 381 28.44 -24.02 7.30
N GLU A 382 29.59 -23.35 7.35
CA GLU A 382 30.81 -23.78 6.64
C GLU A 382 31.64 -24.79 7.45
N GLY A 383 31.48 -24.84 8.77
CA GLY A 383 32.16 -25.79 9.66
C GLY A 383 31.65 -27.24 9.60
N ASP A 384 30.46 -27.47 9.02
CA ASP A 384 29.84 -28.80 8.89
C ASP A 384 30.08 -29.44 7.50
N LEU A 385 30.90 -28.82 6.64
CA LEU A 385 31.27 -29.32 5.30
C LEU A 385 32.77 -29.63 5.12
N LEU A 386 33.55 -29.70 6.22
CA LEU A 386 34.92 -30.21 6.25
C LEU A 386 35.00 -31.40 7.21
#